data_AF-A0A558EWH0-F1
#
_entry.id   AF-A0A558EWH0-F1
#
_cell.length_a   1.000
_cell.length_b   1.000
_cell.length_c   1.000
_cell.angle_alpha   90.00
_cell.angle_beta   90.00
_cell.angle_gamma   90.00
#
_symmetry.space_group_name_H-M   'P 1'
#
loop_
_entity.id
_entity.type
_entity.pdbx_description
1 polymer ?
#
loop_
_entity_poly.entity_id
_entity_poly.type
_entity_poly.pdbx_seq_one_letter_code
_entity_poly.pdbx_strand_id
1 'polypeptide(L)' 'MFFQHTSEVIKPITPTAESKILPWFGQPGQGTQYKLPKSVQELLDPNNPYLKEIRNDKR' A
#
# COMPACT_ATOMS: atom_id res chain seq x y z
N MET A 1 -3.85 -5.88 19.01
CA MET A 1 -2.91 -6.56 18.09
C MET A 1 -2.92 -5.76 16.81
N PHE A 2 -1.78 -5.26 16.34
CA PHE A 2 -1.68 -4.48 15.11
C PHE A 2 -1.07 -5.36 14.02
N PHE A 3 -1.70 -5.41 12.85
CA PHE A 3 -1.18 -6.09 11.67
C PHE A 3 -0.56 -5.04 10.74
N GLN A 4 0.71 -5.22 10.39
CA GLN A 4 1.45 -4.34 9.49
C GLN A 4 1.98 -5.16 8.31
N HIS A 5 1.82 -4.62 7.10
CA HIS A 5 2.43 -5.14 5.89
C HIS A 5 3.18 -4.00 5.22
N THR A 6 4.40 -4.29 4.73
CA THR A 6 5.26 -3.32 4.06
C THR A 6 5.59 -3.87 2.68
N SER A 7 5.50 -3.03 1.65
CA SER A 7 5.73 -3.47 0.26
C SER A 7 6.54 -2.44 -0.52
N GLU A 8 7.35 -2.94 -1.44
CA GLU A 8 8.11 -2.16 -2.42
C GLU A 8 7.46 -2.25 -3.80
N VAL A 9 7.42 -1.12 -4.52
CA VAL A 9 6.95 -1.06 -5.90
C VAL A 9 8.10 -1.48 -6.82
N ILE A 10 8.02 -2.67 -7.40
CA ILE A 10 9.07 -3.23 -8.28
C ILE A 10 8.78 -3.05 -9.78
N LYS A 11 7.55 -2.68 -10.13
CA LYS A 11 7.13 -2.28 -11.47
C LYS A 11 6.28 -1.02 -11.39
N PRO A 12 6.31 -0.12 -12.38
CA PRO A 12 5.47 1.08 -12.36
C PRO A 12 3.99 0.73 -12.19
N ILE A 13 3.33 1.42 -11.25
CA ILE A 13 1.88 1.34 -11.05
C ILE A 13 1.35 2.76 -11.16
N THR A 14 0.49 3.02 -12.12
CA THR A 14 -0.24 4.29 -12.18
C THR A 14 -1.42 4.20 -11.21
N PRO A 15 -1.43 4.98 -10.11
CA PRO A 15 -2.56 4.99 -9.20
C PRO A 15 -3.79 5.54 -9.93
N THR A 16 -4.96 4.98 -9.64
CA THR A 16 -6.23 5.51 -10.15
C THR A 16 -6.57 6.86 -9.50
N ALA A 17 -6.10 7.07 -8.26
CA ALA A 17 -6.19 8.36 -7.58
C ALA A 17 -5.08 8.50 -6.53
N GLU A 18 -4.67 9.74 -6.30
CA GLU A 18 -3.78 10.17 -5.22
C GLU A 18 -4.47 11.33 -4.48
N SER A 19 -4.49 11.29 -3.14
CA SER A 19 -5.16 12.33 -2.36
C SER A 19 -4.64 12.43 -0.93
N LYS A 20 -4.97 13.54 -0.25
CA LYS A 20 -4.78 13.70 1.19
C LYS A 20 -5.90 13.01 1.96
N ILE A 21 -5.53 12.26 2.98
CA ILE A 21 -6.47 11.60 3.90
C ILE A 21 -7.14 12.67 4.76
N LEU A 22 -8.47 12.69 4.75
CA LEU A 22 -9.26 13.60 5.58
C LEU A 22 -9.17 13.25 7.08
N PRO A 23 -9.40 14.22 7.97
CA PRO A 23 -9.59 13.93 9.38
C PRO A 23 -10.81 13.01 9.56
N TRP A 24 -10.61 11.85 10.20
CA TRP A 24 -11.66 10.86 10.42
C TRP A 24 -11.35 9.98 11.63
N PHE A 25 -12.36 9.34 12.24
CA PHE A 25 -12.24 8.52 13.46
C PHE A 25 -11.52 9.20 14.64
N GLY A 26 -11.69 10.52 14.80
CA GLY A 26 -11.03 11.30 15.85
C GLY A 26 -9.53 11.49 15.64
N GLN A 27 -9.01 11.16 14.45
CA GLN A 27 -7.61 11.34 14.06
C GLN A 27 -7.48 12.47 13.03
N PRO A 28 -6.38 13.25 13.06
CA PRO A 28 -6.21 14.42 12.21
C PRO A 28 -5.99 14.10 10.72
N GLY A 29 -5.63 12.87 10.35
CA GLY A 29 -5.38 12.48 8.96
C GLY A 29 -4.10 13.12 8.39
N GLN A 30 -4.20 13.71 7.18
CA GLN A 30 -3.14 14.43 6.43
C GLN A 30 -2.07 13.57 5.72
N GLY A 31 -2.09 12.26 5.94
CA GLY A 31 -1.31 11.32 5.14
C GLY A 31 -1.69 11.38 3.65
N THR A 32 -0.82 10.89 2.77
CA THR A 32 -1.15 10.69 1.36
C THR A 32 -1.66 9.27 1.17
N GLN A 33 -2.82 9.12 0.54
CA GLN A 33 -3.37 7.82 0.14
C GLN A 33 -3.33 7.65 -1.37
N TYR A 34 -3.12 6.41 -1.79
CA TYR A 34 -3.14 5.98 -3.18
C TYR A 34 -4.24 4.95 -3.38
N LYS A 35 -5.12 5.18 -4.34
CA LYS A 35 -6.06 4.16 -4.83
C LYS A 35 -5.39 3.40 -5.96
N LEU A 36 -5.08 2.13 -5.73
CA LEU A 36 -4.46 1.27 -6.73
C LEU A 36 -5.51 0.74 -7.72
N PRO A 37 -5.12 0.43 -8.98
CA PRO A 37 -6.03 -0.10 -9.99
C PRO A 37 -6.46 -1.56 -9.74
N LYS A 38 -5.73 -2.28 -8.88
CA LYS A 38 -5.99 -3.66 -8.47
C LYS A 38 -5.84 -3.80 -6.95
N SER A 39 -6.32 -4.90 -6.39
CA SER A 39 -6.08 -5.21 -4.97
C SER A 39 -4.60 -5.44 -4.69
N VAL A 40 -4.18 -5.23 -3.44
CA VAL A 40 -2.79 -5.50 -3.01
C VAL A 40 -2.40 -6.96 -3.26
N GLN A 41 -3.32 -7.90 -3.04
CA GLN A 41 -3.07 -9.33 -3.26
C GLN A 41 -2.80 -9.66 -4.73
N GLU A 42 -3.57 -9.09 -5.66
CA GLU A 42 -3.31 -9.27 -7.09
C GLU A 42 -1.97 -8.67 -7.53
N LEU A 43 -1.56 -7.56 -6.91
CA LEU A 43 -0.28 -6.92 -7.21
C LEU A 43 0.92 -7.68 -6.61
N LEU A 44 0.68 -8.55 -5.63
CA LEU A 44 1.66 -9.47 -5.04
C LEU A 44 1.69 -10.84 -5.72
N ASP A 45 0.87 -11.08 -6.74
CA ASP A 45 0.80 -12.38 -7.42
C ASP A 45 2.18 -12.82 -7.93
N PRO A 46 2.68 -14.00 -7.52
CA PRO A 46 4.03 -14.45 -7.89
C PRO A 46 4.22 -14.68 -9.39
N ASN A 47 3.16 -14.88 -10.15
CA ASN A 47 3.23 -15.05 -11.61
C ASN A 47 3.44 -13.72 -12.35
N ASN A 48 3.00 -12.60 -11.77
CA ASN A 48 3.22 -11.28 -12.33
C ASN A 48 3.27 -10.19 -11.24
N PRO A 49 4.33 -10.15 -10.42
CA PRO A 49 4.35 -9.26 -9.27
C PRO A 49 4.65 -7.83 -9.69
N TYR A 50 3.90 -6.89 -9.12
CA TYR A 50 4.12 -5.44 -9.20
C TYR A 50 4.57 -4.87 -7.85
N LEU A 51 4.14 -5.50 -6.77
CA LEU A 51 4.59 -5.27 -5.41
C LEU A 51 5.44 -6.45 -4.95
N LYS A 52 6.40 -6.16 -4.08
CA LYS A 52 7.17 -7.16 -3.33
C LYS A 52 7.00 -6.90 -1.84
N GLU A 53 6.58 -7.91 -1.10
CA GLU A 53 6.48 -7.81 0.36
C GLU A 53 7.89 -7.72 0.98
N ILE A 54 8.07 -6.78 1.90
CA ILE A 54 9.28 -6.64 2.70
C ILE A 54 9.01 -7.28 4.07
N ARG A 55 9.69 -8.39 4.35
CA ARG A 55 9.76 -8.92 5.71
C ARG A 55 10.71 -8.05 6.52
N ASN A 56 10.16 -7.37 7.52
CA ASN A 56 11.00 -6.62 8.45
C ASN A 56 11.61 -7.62 9.45
N ASP A 57 12.80 -8.14 9.14
CA ASP A 57 13.54 -9.10 9.98
C ASP A 57 14.25 -8.43 11.17
N LYS A 58 13.92 -7.18 11.47
CA LYS A 58 14.40 -6.47 12.66
C LYS A 58 13.43 -6.72 13.80
N ARG A 59 13.64 -7.84 14.49
CA ARG A 59 13.23 -8.05 15.87
C ARG A 59 14.36 -7.66 16.82
#